data_AF-A0A1G6E8L3-F1
#
_entry.id   AF-A0A1G6E8L3-F1
#
_cell.length_a   1.000
_cell.length_b   1.000
_cell.length_c   1.000
_cell.angle_alpha   90.00
_cell.angle_beta   90.00
_cell.angle_gamma   90.00
#
_symmetry.space_group_name_H-M   'P 1'
#
loop_
_entity.id
_entity.type
_entity.pdbx_description
1 polymer ?
#
loop_
_entity_poly.entity_id
_entity_poly.type
_entity_poly.pdbx_seq_one_letter_code
_entity_poly.pdbx_strand_id
1 'polypeptide(L)'
;MRQGIISLMNGSRLKFLTARTGMITILVQALLLALLLSGCTRQDSGEQEKLNQEQLAMLLQFERKVIQVQQAIKSGILADESEYLVQAARTSLEVFDLLDQITVQFPDAANLEKSYQDFYAKLLTIVTLFFENRLERGRATLMELEESHVFIYGKLRAIMSTATGDGCVPCFSQ
;
A
#
# COMPACT_ATOMS: atom_id res chain seq x y z
N MET A 1 42.72 91.18 4.42
CA MET A 1 42.22 90.28 5.48
C MET A 1 40.81 89.85 5.07
N ARG A 2 40.65 88.78 4.28
CA ARG A 2 40.40 87.36 4.65
C ARG A 2 39.14 87.09 5.51
N GLN A 3 38.17 86.45 4.84
CA GLN A 3 37.30 85.32 5.27
C GLN A 3 36.06 85.54 6.16
N GLY A 4 34.97 84.82 5.82
CA GLY A 4 33.77 84.58 6.64
C GLY A 4 32.48 84.35 5.82
N ILE A 5 32.33 83.23 5.07
CA ILE A 5 31.47 82.05 5.39
C ILE A 5 29.96 82.35 5.26
N ILE A 6 29.29 82.09 4.12
CA ILE A 6 28.62 80.85 3.61
C ILE A 6 27.69 80.12 4.60
N SER A 7 26.45 79.88 4.13
CA SER A 7 25.67 78.63 4.27
C SER A 7 24.69 78.52 5.44
N LEU A 8 23.40 78.34 5.11
CA LEU A 8 22.63 77.12 5.45
C LEU A 8 21.11 77.35 5.27
N MET A 9 20.56 77.15 4.08
CA MET A 9 19.14 76.82 3.92
C MET A 9 18.93 76.06 2.60
N ASN A 10 18.95 74.73 2.64
CA ASN A 10 18.09 73.84 1.83
C ASN A 10 18.53 72.38 1.96
N GLY A 11 17.84 71.59 2.80
CA GLY A 11 18.17 70.18 2.95
C GLY A 11 17.12 69.29 3.62
N SER A 12 15.84 69.68 3.64
CA SER A 12 14.86 69.00 4.51
C SER A 12 13.57 68.52 3.84
N ARG A 13 13.40 68.64 2.52
CA ARG A 13 12.13 68.26 1.86
C ARG A 13 12.15 67.01 0.99
N LEU A 14 13.27 66.29 0.86
CA LEU A 14 13.39 65.16 -0.06
C LEU A 14 13.44 63.75 0.59
N LYS A 15 13.07 63.61 1.88
CA LYS A 15 13.15 62.32 2.59
C LYS A 15 11.81 61.65 2.91
N PHE A 16 10.68 62.26 2.55
CA PHE A 16 9.36 61.77 2.97
C PHE A 16 8.56 60.99 1.92
N LEU A 17 8.97 60.97 0.65
CA LEU A 17 8.22 60.25 -0.41
C LEU A 17 8.70 58.83 -0.71
N THR A 18 9.88 58.41 -0.25
CA THR A 18 10.45 57.08 -0.58
C THR A 18 10.08 55.97 0.42
N ALA A 19 9.47 56.31 1.57
CA ALA A 19 9.12 55.33 2.59
C ALA A 19 7.78 54.61 2.32
N ARG A 20 6.87 55.20 1.53
CA ARG A 20 5.53 54.62 1.26
C ARG A 20 5.51 53.59 0.13
N THR A 21 6.42 53.68 -0.83
CA THR A 21 6.49 52.76 -1.97
C THR A 21 7.14 51.42 -1.60
N GLY A 22 8.13 51.40 -0.70
CA GLY A 22 8.77 50.15 -0.27
C GLY A 22 7.87 49.23 0.57
N MET A 23 6.92 49.80 1.31
CA MET A 23 6.01 49.02 2.16
C MET A 23 4.95 48.27 1.35
N ILE A 24 4.50 48.86 0.24
CA ILE A 24 3.51 48.25 -0.66
C ILE A 24 4.13 47.06 -1.41
N THR A 25 5.39 47.18 -1.86
CA THR A 25 6.08 46.08 -2.57
C THR A 25 6.32 44.86 -1.67
N ILE A 26 6.64 45.07 -0.39
CA ILE A 26 6.83 43.96 0.56
C ILE A 26 5.51 43.25 0.85
N LEU A 27 4.40 44.00 1.00
CA LEU A 27 3.08 43.41 1.21
C LEU A 27 2.60 42.61 -0.01
N VAL A 28 2.85 43.09 -1.22
CA VAL A 28 2.49 42.37 -2.46
C VAL A 28 3.32 41.10 -2.62
N GLN A 29 4.63 41.13 -2.33
CA GLN A 29 5.47 39.92 -2.35
C GLN A 29 5.06 38.90 -1.28
N ALA A 30 4.73 39.35 -0.07
CA ALA A 30 4.26 38.48 1.00
C ALA A 30 2.91 37.82 0.66
N LEU A 31 2.00 38.58 0.03
CA LEU A 31 0.70 38.06 -0.39
C LEU A 31 0.82 37.06 -1.55
N LEU A 32 1.73 37.31 -2.51
CA LEU A 32 2.05 36.36 -3.59
C LEU A 32 2.72 35.09 -3.06
N LEU A 33 3.64 35.19 -2.09
CA LEU A 33 4.21 34.02 -1.43
C LEU A 33 3.14 33.22 -0.66
N ALA A 34 2.24 33.92 0.04
CA ALA A 34 1.15 33.27 0.78
C ALA A 34 0.16 32.56 -0.16
N LEU A 35 -0.16 33.15 -1.31
CA LEU A 35 -1.01 32.55 -2.34
C LEU A 35 -0.35 31.33 -3.02
N LEU A 36 0.97 31.38 -3.27
CA LEU A 36 1.71 30.24 -3.81
C LEU A 36 1.83 29.09 -2.79
N LEU A 37 1.97 29.40 -1.50
CA LEU A 37 2.03 28.39 -0.44
C LEU A 37 0.67 27.76 -0.12
N SER A 38 -0.43 28.51 -0.31
CA SER A 38 -1.79 27.99 -0.10
C SER A 38 -2.39 27.28 -1.32
N GLY A 39 -1.80 27.43 -2.51
CA GLY A 39 -2.19 26.71 -3.72
C GLY A 39 -1.74 25.23 -3.80
N CYS A 40 -0.74 24.81 -3.00
CA CYS A 40 -0.11 23.49 -3.14
C CYS A 40 -0.50 22.44 -2.09
N THR A 41 -1.41 22.71 -1.15
CA THR A 41 -1.59 21.81 0.02
C THR A 41 -3.01 21.33 0.28
N ARG A 42 -3.97 21.52 -0.64
CA ARG A 42 -5.38 21.23 -0.34
C ARG A 42 -6.09 20.26 -1.28
N GLN A 43 -5.38 19.54 -2.16
CA GLN A 43 -6.03 18.69 -3.16
C GLN A 43 -5.41 17.29 -3.35
N ASP A 44 -4.67 16.75 -2.37
CA ASP A 44 -4.12 15.39 -2.46
C ASP A 44 -4.56 14.43 -1.34
N SER A 45 -5.04 14.94 -0.20
CA SER A 45 -5.31 14.05 0.95
C SER A 45 -6.52 13.13 0.76
N GLY A 46 -7.50 13.51 -0.06
CA GLY A 46 -8.73 12.71 -0.26
C GLY A 46 -8.65 11.59 -1.30
N GLU A 47 -7.81 11.75 -2.34
CA GLU A 47 -7.64 10.74 -3.40
C GLU A 47 -6.55 9.72 -3.01
N GLN A 48 -5.48 10.15 -2.36
CA GLN A 48 -4.40 9.26 -1.92
C GLN A 48 -4.83 8.34 -0.77
N GLU A 49 -5.74 8.80 0.10
CA GLU A 49 -6.30 8.00 1.20
C GLU A 49 -7.35 6.97 0.72
N LYS A 50 -8.09 7.27 -0.35
CA LYS A 50 -9.01 6.30 -0.99
C LYS A 50 -8.29 5.23 -1.81
N LEU A 51 -7.24 5.62 -2.54
CA LEU A 51 -6.40 4.67 -3.30
C LEU A 51 -5.81 3.61 -2.37
N ASN A 52 -5.39 3.99 -1.16
CA ASN A 52 -4.89 3.05 -0.16
C ASN A 52 -5.96 2.09 0.38
N GLN A 53 -7.23 2.51 0.46
CA GLN A 53 -8.30 1.64 0.97
C GLN A 53 -8.73 0.56 -0.03
N GLU A 54 -8.85 0.90 -1.31
CA GLU A 54 -9.20 -0.08 -2.36
C GLU A 54 -8.09 -1.12 -2.55
N GLN A 55 -6.85 -0.65 -2.57
CA GLN A 55 -5.64 -1.46 -2.58
C GLN A 55 -5.57 -2.43 -1.39
N LEU A 56 -5.80 -1.91 -0.17
CA LEU A 56 -5.85 -2.73 1.04
C LEU A 56 -6.99 -3.77 0.99
N ALA A 57 -8.17 -3.36 0.51
CA ALA A 57 -9.31 -4.26 0.38
C ALA A 57 -9.03 -5.43 -0.58
N MET A 58 -8.31 -5.17 -1.67
CA MET A 58 -7.87 -6.19 -2.63
C MET A 58 -6.91 -7.20 -1.99
N LEU A 59 -5.89 -6.72 -1.25
CA LEU A 59 -4.93 -7.58 -0.56
C LEU A 59 -5.61 -8.45 0.51
N LEU A 60 -6.54 -7.87 1.28
CA LEU A 60 -7.33 -8.61 2.26
C LEU A 60 -8.29 -9.61 1.60
N GLN A 61 -8.82 -9.30 0.42
CA GLN A 61 -9.66 -10.23 -0.33
C GLN A 61 -8.85 -11.43 -0.82
N PHE A 62 -7.63 -11.20 -1.34
CA PHE A 62 -6.70 -12.25 -1.70
C PHE A 62 -6.42 -13.17 -0.51
N GLU A 63 -6.07 -12.62 0.65
CA GLU A 63 -5.83 -13.39 1.87
C GLU A 63 -7.01 -14.30 2.22
N ARG A 64 -8.22 -13.71 2.31
CA ARG A 64 -9.44 -14.47 2.64
C ARG A 64 -9.69 -15.60 1.65
N LYS A 65 -9.45 -15.38 0.36
CA LYS A 65 -9.65 -16.39 -0.69
C LYS A 65 -8.63 -17.53 -0.57
N VAL A 66 -7.38 -17.24 -0.24
CA VAL A 66 -6.36 -18.27 0.03
C VAL A 66 -6.77 -19.15 1.22
N ILE A 67 -7.26 -18.54 2.32
CA ILE A 67 -7.79 -19.29 3.47
C ILE A 67 -8.96 -20.18 3.04
N GLN A 68 -9.90 -19.64 2.25
CA GLN A 68 -11.07 -20.39 1.78
C GLN A 68 -10.68 -21.61 0.94
N VAL A 69 -9.67 -21.50 0.06
CA VAL A 69 -9.14 -22.64 -0.69
C VAL A 69 -8.60 -23.73 0.24
N GLN A 70 -7.79 -23.33 1.23
CA GLN A 70 -7.22 -24.27 2.20
C GLN A 70 -8.31 -24.96 3.03
N GLN A 71 -9.30 -24.20 3.51
CA GLN A 71 -10.42 -24.72 4.30
C GLN A 71 -11.25 -25.70 3.49
N ALA A 72 -11.61 -25.36 2.25
CA ALA A 72 -12.36 -26.25 1.37
C ALA A 72 -11.61 -27.57 1.12
N ILE A 73 -10.29 -27.53 0.88
CA ILE A 73 -9.50 -28.76 0.74
C ILE A 73 -9.50 -29.59 2.02
N LYS A 74 -9.31 -28.96 3.19
CA LYS A 74 -9.38 -29.65 4.48
C LYS A 74 -10.75 -30.31 4.69
N SER A 75 -11.83 -29.59 4.41
CA SER A 75 -13.20 -30.11 4.48
C SER A 75 -13.41 -31.29 3.51
N GLY A 76 -12.91 -31.19 2.28
CA GLY A 76 -13.01 -32.28 1.29
C GLY A 76 -12.27 -33.54 1.73
N ILE A 77 -11.09 -33.40 2.33
CA ILE A 77 -10.33 -34.54 2.88
C ILE A 77 -11.05 -35.17 4.08
N LEU A 78 -11.64 -34.36 4.97
CA LEU A 78 -12.29 -34.85 6.18
C LEU A 78 -13.67 -35.47 5.92
N ALA A 79 -14.43 -34.90 4.99
CA ALA A 79 -15.76 -35.38 4.63
C ALA A 79 -15.74 -36.47 3.54
N ASP A 80 -14.60 -36.65 2.85
CA ASP A 80 -14.48 -37.51 1.67
C ASP A 80 -15.47 -37.12 0.55
N GLU A 81 -15.74 -35.81 0.43
CA GLU A 81 -16.73 -35.24 -0.47
C GLU A 81 -16.06 -34.36 -1.54
N SER A 82 -16.23 -34.76 -2.80
CA SER A 82 -15.63 -34.06 -3.94
C SER A 82 -16.15 -32.64 -4.17
N GLU A 83 -17.34 -32.30 -3.64
CA GLU A 83 -17.93 -30.96 -3.79
C GLU A 83 -17.04 -29.86 -3.20
N TYR A 84 -16.40 -30.13 -2.06
CA TYR A 84 -15.44 -29.21 -1.45
C TYR A 84 -14.18 -29.01 -2.30
N LEU A 85 -13.74 -30.04 -3.04
CA LEU A 85 -12.61 -29.92 -3.95
C LEU A 85 -12.96 -29.09 -5.19
N VAL A 86 -14.19 -29.23 -5.69
CA VAL A 86 -14.70 -28.35 -6.75
C VAL A 86 -14.78 -26.90 -6.26
N GLN A 87 -15.26 -26.68 -5.03
CA GLN A 87 -15.28 -25.35 -4.42
C GLN A 87 -13.86 -24.77 -4.27
N ALA A 88 -12.89 -25.58 -3.85
CA ALA A 88 -11.50 -25.15 -3.74
C ALA A 88 -10.92 -24.75 -5.10
N ALA A 89 -11.19 -25.54 -6.16
CA ALA A 89 -10.74 -25.22 -7.52
C ALA A 89 -11.35 -23.91 -8.04
N ARG A 90 -12.67 -23.71 -7.87
CA ARG A 90 -13.34 -22.46 -8.23
C ARG A 90 -12.76 -21.26 -7.49
N THR A 91 -12.61 -21.39 -6.17
CA THR A 91 -12.04 -20.31 -5.35
C THR A 91 -10.59 -20.03 -5.74
N SER A 92 -9.82 -21.05 -6.15
CA SER A 92 -8.44 -20.87 -6.61
C SER A 92 -8.34 -20.08 -7.92
N LEU A 93 -9.27 -20.27 -8.86
CA LEU A 93 -9.36 -19.44 -10.07
C LEU A 93 -9.61 -17.96 -9.71
N GLU A 94 -10.50 -17.69 -8.75
CA GLU A 94 -10.72 -16.32 -8.26
C GLU A 94 -9.46 -15.73 -7.59
N VAL A 95 -8.61 -16.55 -6.97
CA VAL A 95 -7.31 -16.10 -6.43
C VAL A 95 -6.37 -15.70 -7.56
N PHE A 96 -6.32 -16.45 -8.67
CA PHE A 96 -5.53 -16.08 -9.84
C PHE A 96 -6.01 -14.77 -10.47
N ASP A 97 -7.33 -14.59 -10.62
CA ASP A 97 -7.89 -13.33 -11.11
C ASP A 97 -7.52 -12.13 -10.23
N LEU A 98 -7.44 -12.33 -8.90
CA LEU A 98 -6.98 -11.31 -7.96
C LEU A 98 -5.47 -11.06 -8.05
N LEU A 99 -4.67 -12.11 -8.26
CA LEU A 99 -3.22 -12.00 -8.44
C LEU A 99 -2.86 -11.16 -9.67
N ASP A 100 -3.60 -11.32 -10.77
CA ASP A 100 -3.42 -10.49 -11.96
C ASP A 100 -3.66 -9.01 -11.64
N GLN A 101 -4.72 -8.70 -10.90
CA GLN A 101 -5.03 -7.34 -10.48
C GLN A 101 -3.98 -6.77 -9.50
N ILE A 102 -3.55 -7.57 -8.52
CA ILE A 102 -2.52 -7.18 -7.54
C ILE A 102 -1.19 -6.92 -8.25
N THR A 103 -0.78 -7.75 -9.20
CA THR A 103 0.52 -7.61 -9.88
C THR A 103 0.57 -6.37 -10.77
N VAL A 104 -0.57 -5.96 -11.33
CA VAL A 104 -0.69 -4.69 -12.08
C VAL A 104 -0.53 -3.48 -11.15
N GLN A 105 -1.07 -3.55 -9.92
CA GLN A 105 -1.04 -2.43 -8.97
C GLN A 105 0.23 -2.40 -8.10
N PHE A 106 0.86 -3.54 -7.86
CA PHE A 106 2.01 -3.72 -6.99
C PHE A 106 3.12 -4.47 -7.73
N PRO A 107 4.12 -3.77 -8.31
CA PRO A 107 5.24 -4.41 -9.00
C PRO A 107 6.01 -5.42 -8.12
N ASP A 108 6.09 -5.16 -6.81
CA ASP A 108 6.74 -6.05 -5.84
C ASP A 108 6.00 -7.39 -5.65
N ALA A 109 4.76 -7.51 -6.14
CA ALA A 109 3.96 -8.73 -6.10
C ALA A 109 4.30 -9.73 -7.22
N ALA A 110 5.27 -9.44 -8.10
CA ALA A 110 5.62 -10.33 -9.23
C ALA A 110 5.96 -11.78 -8.81
N ASN A 111 6.44 -11.99 -7.58
CA ASN A 111 6.74 -13.32 -7.05
C ASN A 111 5.59 -13.95 -6.25
N LEU A 112 4.47 -13.25 -6.07
CA LEU A 112 3.33 -13.71 -5.28
C LEU A 112 2.57 -14.81 -6.02
N GLU A 113 2.37 -14.65 -7.33
CA GLU A 113 1.70 -15.65 -8.18
C GLU A 113 2.41 -17.01 -8.11
N LYS A 114 3.72 -17.03 -8.36
CA LYS A 114 4.54 -18.25 -8.24
C LYS A 114 4.43 -18.89 -6.85
N SER A 115 4.42 -18.06 -5.80
CA SER A 115 4.30 -18.57 -4.42
C SER A 115 2.95 -19.22 -4.19
N TYR A 116 1.88 -18.64 -4.75
CA TYR A 116 0.55 -19.21 -4.69
C TYR A 116 0.43 -20.50 -5.50
N GLN A 117 1.02 -20.56 -6.69
CA GLN A 117 1.08 -21.78 -7.51
C GLN A 117 1.76 -22.93 -6.76
N ASP A 118 2.93 -22.67 -6.16
CA ASP A 118 3.66 -23.66 -5.36
C ASP A 118 2.83 -24.15 -4.17
N PHE A 119 2.14 -23.24 -3.48
CA PHE A 119 1.22 -23.56 -2.38
C PHE A 119 0.04 -24.41 -2.84
N TYR A 120 -0.62 -24.04 -3.94
CA TYR A 120 -1.78 -24.75 -4.46
C TYR A 120 -1.38 -26.14 -4.97
N ALA A 121 -0.22 -26.28 -5.62
CA ALA A 121 0.31 -27.58 -6.04
C ALA A 121 0.59 -28.51 -4.85
N LYS A 122 1.12 -27.98 -3.74
CA LYS A 122 1.29 -28.76 -2.49
C LYS A 122 -0.05 -29.19 -1.91
N LEU A 123 -1.05 -28.32 -1.92
CA LEU A 123 -2.42 -28.66 -1.49
C LEU A 123 -3.02 -29.80 -2.32
N LEU A 124 -2.89 -29.75 -3.65
CA LEU A 124 -3.35 -30.84 -4.52
C LEU A 124 -2.57 -32.14 -4.27
N THR A 125 -1.27 -32.04 -4.01
CA THR A 125 -0.45 -33.21 -3.65
C THR A 125 -0.98 -33.87 -2.37
N ILE A 126 -1.37 -33.08 -1.36
CA ILE A 126 -1.98 -33.59 -0.13
C ILE A 126 -3.28 -34.31 -0.46
N VAL A 127 -4.19 -33.70 -1.23
CA VAL A 127 -5.46 -34.33 -1.64
C VAL A 127 -5.22 -35.69 -2.28
N THR A 128 -4.30 -35.77 -3.25
CA THR A 128 -3.94 -37.03 -3.91
C THR A 128 -3.40 -38.06 -2.92
N LEU A 129 -2.50 -37.68 -2.02
CA LEU A 129 -1.94 -38.60 -1.02
C LEU A 129 -3.00 -39.15 -0.06
N PHE A 130 -3.99 -38.33 0.30
CA PHE A 130 -5.11 -38.79 1.14
C PHE A 130 -6.02 -39.75 0.38
N PHE A 131 -6.37 -39.47 -0.88
CA PHE A 131 -7.15 -40.40 -1.70
C PHE A 131 -6.42 -41.71 -2.04
N GLU A 132 -5.10 -41.68 -2.16
CA GLU A 132 -4.26 -42.87 -2.32
C GLU A 132 -4.08 -43.65 -1.01
N ASN A 133 -4.69 -43.22 0.10
CA ASN A 133 -4.53 -43.78 1.45
C ASN A 133 -3.06 -43.76 1.95
N ARG A 134 -2.26 -42.80 1.49
CA ARG A 134 -0.85 -42.59 1.87
C ARG A 134 -0.72 -41.57 3.00
N LEU A 135 -1.42 -41.84 4.10
CA LEU A 135 -1.66 -40.89 5.18
C LEU A 135 -0.39 -40.34 5.85
N GLU A 136 0.65 -41.16 6.02
CA GLU A 136 1.91 -40.70 6.62
C GLU A 136 2.58 -39.61 5.79
N ARG A 137 2.68 -39.83 4.46
CA ARG A 137 3.23 -38.83 3.55
C ARG A 137 2.32 -37.62 3.46
N GLY A 138 1.00 -37.81 3.42
CA GLY A 138 0.02 -36.73 3.42
C GLY A 138 0.16 -35.80 4.64
N ARG A 139 0.34 -36.38 5.84
CA ARG A 139 0.58 -35.62 7.08
C ARG A 139 1.90 -34.85 7.05
N ALA A 140 2.99 -35.47 6.59
CA ALA A 140 4.27 -34.79 6.47
C ALA A 140 4.18 -33.60 5.51
N THR A 141 3.55 -33.78 4.35
CA THR A 141 3.34 -32.69 3.37
C THR A 141 2.39 -31.61 3.91
N LEU A 142 1.41 -31.95 4.76
CA LEU A 142 0.57 -30.95 5.43
C LEU A 142 1.39 -30.05 6.37
N MET A 143 2.37 -30.60 7.09
CA MET A 143 3.28 -29.79 7.93
C MET A 143 4.15 -28.86 7.07
N GLU A 144 4.70 -29.35 5.95
CA GLU A 144 5.47 -28.52 4.99
C GLU A 144 4.60 -27.41 4.35
N LEU A 145 3.28 -27.62 4.27
CA LEU A 145 2.35 -26.63 3.72
C LEU A 145 2.13 -25.46 4.69
N GLU A 146 2.08 -25.70 6.00
CA GLU A 146 1.92 -24.63 6.99
C GLU A 146 3.04 -23.60 6.90
N GLU A 147 4.28 -24.05 6.66
CA GLU A 147 5.43 -23.17 6.39
C GLU A 147 5.24 -22.35 5.11
N SER A 148 4.68 -22.95 4.06
CA SER A 148 4.42 -22.30 2.78
C SER A 148 3.31 -21.25 2.89
N HIS A 149 2.32 -21.49 3.74
CA HIS A 149 1.26 -20.54 4.07
C HIS A 149 1.83 -19.31 4.79
N VAL A 150 2.68 -19.52 5.81
CA VAL A 150 3.38 -18.42 6.51
C VAL A 150 4.21 -17.57 5.53
N PHE A 151 4.83 -18.18 4.52
CA PHE A 151 5.61 -17.47 3.51
C PHE A 151 4.75 -16.55 2.63
N ILE A 152 3.58 -17.01 2.15
CA ILE A 152 2.64 -16.18 1.37
C ILE A 152 2.19 -14.98 2.21
N TYR A 153 1.86 -15.20 3.47
CA TYR A 153 1.47 -14.15 4.41
C TYR A 153 2.58 -13.14 4.66
N GLY A 154 3.83 -13.60 4.80
CA GLY A 154 4.98 -12.73 4.94
C GLY A 154 5.14 -11.80 3.74
N LYS A 155 4.95 -12.32 2.51
CA LYS A 155 4.99 -11.51 1.28
C LYS A 155 3.84 -10.52 1.20
N LEU A 156 2.62 -10.97 1.49
CA LEU A 156 1.44 -10.12 1.50
C LEU A 156 1.62 -8.96 2.49
N ARG A 157 2.13 -9.26 3.68
CA ARG A 157 2.42 -8.28 4.72
C ARG A 157 3.46 -7.25 4.28
N ALA A 158 4.51 -7.68 3.57
CA ALA A 158 5.51 -6.77 3.03
C ALA A 158 4.89 -5.80 2.02
N ILE A 159 4.04 -6.30 1.11
CA ILE A 159 3.30 -5.49 0.13
C ILE A 159 2.35 -4.51 0.82
N MET A 160 1.65 -4.95 1.88
CA MET A 160 0.77 -4.07 2.64
C MET A 160 1.54 -2.95 3.35
N SER A 161 2.73 -3.24 3.89
CA SER A 161 3.56 -2.24 4.56
C SER A 161 4.09 -1.17 3.60
N THR A 162 4.42 -1.55 2.36
CA THR A 162 4.83 -0.58 1.33
C THR A 162 3.65 0.26 0.84
N ALA A 163 2.46 -0.34 0.70
CA ALA A 163 1.25 0.34 0.27
C ALA A 163 0.72 1.35 1.31
N THR A 164 0.76 1.01 2.59
CA THR A 164 0.17 1.83 3.66
C THR A 164 1.11 2.92 4.19
N GLY A 165 2.40 2.88 3.88
CA GLY A 165 3.39 3.86 4.36
C GLY A 165 3.69 3.78 5.87
N ASP A 166 2.88 3.05 6.63
CA ASP A 166 3.06 2.78 8.04
C ASP A 166 3.74 1.43 8.24
N GLY A 167 4.88 1.43 8.95
CA GLY A 167 5.52 0.20 9.45
C GLY A 167 4.67 -0.56 10.48
N CYS A 168 3.45 -0.10 10.76
CA CYS A 168 2.50 -0.71 11.68
C CYS A 168 1.39 -1.42 10.90
N VAL A 169 1.61 -2.70 10.63
CA VAL A 169 0.57 -3.59 10.11
C VAL A 169 -0.45 -3.85 11.23
N PRO A 170 -1.77 -3.76 10.99
CA PRO A 170 -2.76 -4.17 11.96
C PRO A 170 -2.50 -5.61 12.39
N CYS A 171 -2.47 -5.86 13.71
CA CYS A 171 -2.33 -7.20 14.25
C CYS A 171 -3.59 -8.00 13.90
N PHE A 172 -3.48 -8.90 12.93
CA PHE A 172 -4.55 -9.85 12.61
C PHE A 172 -4.62 -10.91 13.71
N SER A 173 -5.80 -11.06 14.32
CA SER A 173 -6.08 -12.10 15.29
C SER A 173 -6.02 -13.47 14.61
N GLN A 174 -5.18 -14.35 15.15
CA GLN A 174 -5.10 -15.78 14.81
C GLN A 174 -6.44 -16.49 15.00
#